data_AF-A0A077NS39-F1
#
_entry.id   AF-A0A077NS39-F1
#
_cell.length_a   1.000
_cell.length_b   1.000
_cell.length_c   1.000
_cell.angle_alpha   90.00
_cell.angle_beta   90.00
_cell.angle_gamma   90.00
#
_symmetry.space_group_name_H-M   'P 1'
#
loop_
_entity.id
_entity.type
_entity.pdbx_description
1 polymer ?
#
loop_
_entity_poly.entity_id
_entity_poly.type
_entity_poly.pdbx_seq_one_letter_code
_entity_poly.pdbx_strand_id
1 'polypeptide(L)' 'MSWQASWYLEKKEGEGDLSLSYWRKEHQNFFEREGTYSENMELVFEEFELIETE' A
#
# COMPACT_ATOMS: atom_id res chain seq x y z
N MET A 1 0.69 -6.98 -12.44
CA MET A 1 0.45 -5.56 -12.17
C MET A 1 1.56 -5.05 -11.26
N SER A 2 2.56 -4.38 -11.81
CA SER A 2 3.73 -3.87 -11.08
C SER A 2 3.36 -2.74 -10.12
N TRP A 3 4.32 -2.27 -9.30
CA TRP A 3 4.30 -1.17 -8.30
C TRP A 3 3.72 0.20 -8.73
N GLN A 4 2.95 0.27 -9.80
CA GLN A 4 2.20 1.43 -10.27
C GLN A 4 0.96 1.69 -9.41
N ALA A 5 1.13 1.83 -8.10
CA ALA A 5 0.12 2.44 -7.25
C ALA A 5 -0.11 3.89 -7.70
N SER A 6 -1.37 4.30 -7.76
CA SER A 6 -1.77 5.67 -8.08
C SER A 6 -2.00 6.48 -6.80
N TRP A 7 -1.91 7.81 -6.90
CA TRP A 7 -2.22 8.74 -5.80
C TRP A 7 -3.61 8.54 -5.16
N TYR A 8 -4.51 7.85 -5.85
CA TYR A 8 -5.84 7.54 -5.34
C TYR A 8 -5.84 6.42 -4.30
N LEU A 9 -5.08 5.35 -4.55
CA LEU A 9 -5.00 4.19 -3.65
C LEU A 9 -4.35 4.57 -2.33
N GLU A 10 -3.28 5.36 -2.42
CA GLU A 10 -2.53 5.82 -1.27
C GLU A 10 -3.36 6.67 -0.29
N LYS A 11 -4.18 7.58 -0.83
CA LYS A 11 -5.12 8.38 -0.04
C LYS A 11 -6.22 7.55 0.61
N LYS A 12 -6.58 6.42 0.00
CA LYS A 12 -7.61 5.51 0.54
C LYS A 12 -7.09 4.68 1.70
N GLU A 13 -5.84 4.24 1.63
CA GLU A 13 -5.19 3.55 2.76
C GLU A 13 -4.93 4.51 3.93
N GLY A 14 -4.74 5.80 3.65
CA GLY A 14 -4.76 6.84 4.67
C GLY A 14 -3.50 6.85 5.55
N GLU A 15 -2.39 6.32 5.06
CA GLU A 15 -1.15 6.18 5.80
C GLU A 15 -0.31 7.47 5.81
N GLY A 16 0.36 7.72 6.94
CA GLY A 16 1.38 8.77 7.06
C GLY A 16 0.90 10.18 6.66
N ASP A 17 1.61 10.80 5.73
CA ASP A 17 1.36 12.15 5.22
C ASP A 17 0.54 12.18 3.92
N LEU A 18 -0.02 11.05 3.50
CA LEU A 18 -0.78 10.89 2.25
C LEU A 18 0.05 11.26 1.00
N SER A 19 1.37 11.02 1.05
CA SER A 19 2.26 11.12 -0.10
C SER A 19 2.61 9.76 -0.69
N LEU A 20 2.48 9.63 -2.00
CA LEU A 20 2.88 8.43 -2.75
C LEU A 20 4.34 8.02 -2.46
N SER A 21 5.20 8.97 -2.12
CA SER A 21 6.56 8.70 -1.66
C SER A 21 6.63 7.98 -0.32
N TYR A 22 5.84 8.41 0.66
CA TYR A 22 5.78 7.78 1.98
C TYR A 22 5.24 6.37 1.86
N TRP A 23 4.10 6.21 1.19
CA TRP A 23 3.47 4.90 0.98
C TRP A 23 4.39 3.90 0.30
N ARG A 24 5.05 4.30 -0.80
CA ARG A 24 6.00 3.42 -1.51
C ARG A 24 7.14 2.98 -0.61
N LYS A 25 7.71 3.92 0.16
CA LYS A 25 8.82 3.64 1.07
C LYS A 25 8.40 2.64 2.15
N GLU A 26 7.29 2.88 2.82
CA GLU A 26 6.87 2.03 3.94
C GLU A 26 6.38 0.66 3.46
N HIS A 27 5.69 0.58 2.33
CA HIS A 27 5.32 -0.71 1.71
C HIS A 27 6.56 -1.50 1.24
N GLN A 28 7.55 -0.85 0.64
CA GLN A 28 8.82 -1.51 0.31
C GLN A 28 9.52 -2.03 1.57
N ASN A 29 9.67 -1.20 2.61
CA ASN A 29 10.25 -1.61 3.90
C ASN A 29 9.52 -2.83 4.51
N PHE A 30 8.19 -2.87 4.38
CA PHE A 30 7.37 -3.99 4.83
C PHE A 30 7.74 -5.28 4.08
N PHE A 31 7.65 -5.29 2.74
CA PHE A 31 7.92 -6.50 1.97
C PHE A 31 9.40 -6.93 1.99
N GLU A 32 10.34 -5.99 2.18
CA GLU A 32 11.75 -6.31 2.39
C GLU A 32 11.96 -7.06 3.70
N ARG A 33 11.31 -6.60 4.79
CA ARG A 33 11.35 -7.27 6.09
C ARG A 33 10.69 -8.65 6.06
N GLU A 34 9.59 -8.80 5.33
CA GLU A 34 8.94 -10.10 5.09
C GLU A 34 9.75 -11.02 4.16
N GLY A 35 10.76 -10.49 3.47
CA GLY A 35 11.62 -11.25 2.55
C GLY A 35 10.96 -11.59 1.21
N THR A 36 9.85 -10.91 0.87
CA THR A 36 9.06 -11.17 -0.35
C THR A 36 9.12 -10.03 -1.36
N TYR A 37 9.87 -8.95 -1.06
CA TYR A 37 10.00 -7.82 -1.97
C TYR A 37 10.57 -8.23 -3.33
N SER A 38 9.92 -7.73 -4.38
CA SER A 38 10.43 -7.76 -5.74
C SER A 38 9.90 -6.53 -6.48
N GLU A 39 10.77 -5.84 -7.21
CA GLU A 39 10.39 -4.68 -8.05
C GLU A 39 9.31 -5.02 -9.10
N ASN A 40 9.09 -6.31 -9.37
CA ASN A 40 8.11 -6.78 -10.34
C ASN A 40 6.96 -7.58 -9.69
N MET A 41 6.85 -7.59 -8.35
CA MET A 41 5.74 -8.28 -7.69
C MET A 41 4.40 -7.65 -8.03
N GLU A 42 3.36 -8.48 -8.04
CA GLU A 42 2.00 -8.01 -8.15
C GLU A 42 1.47 -7.57 -6.78
N LEU A 43 0.70 -6.48 -6.78
CA LEU A 43 0.01 -6.00 -5.59
C LEU A 43 -1.49 -6.21 -5.75
N VAL A 44 -2.13 -6.67 -4.68
CA VAL A 44 -3.59 -6.74 -4.56
C VAL A 44 -4.02 -5.60 -3.65
N PHE A 45 -4.92 -4.75 -4.16
CA PHE A 45 -5.50 -3.65 -3.40
C PHE A 45 -6.93 -4.02 -3.02
N GLU A 46 -7.25 -3.93 -1.73
CA GLU A 46 -8.57 -4.22 -1.21
C GLU A 46 -9.22 -2.93 -0.69
N GLU A 47 -10.46 -2.66 -1.11
CA GLU A 47 -11.27 -1.59 -0.58
C GLU A 47 -12.40 -2.20 0.24
N PHE A 48 -12.61 -1.68 1.45
CA PHE A 48 -13.64 -2.17 2.36
C PHE A 48 -14.30 -1.02 3.13
N GLU A 49 -15.47 -1.29 3.67
CA GLU A 49 -16.25 -0.37 4.49
C GLU A 49 -16.53 -1.01 5.86
N LEU A 50 -16.46 -0.21 6.92
CA LEU A 50 -16.80 -0.63 8.28
C LEU A 50 -18.32 -0.71 8.42
N ILE A 51 -18.85 -1.89 8.70
CA ILE A 51 -20.30 -2.12 8.81
C ILE A 51 -20.83 -2.04 10.25
N GLU A 52 -19.98 -2.32 11.25
CA GLU A 52 -20.35 -2.34 12.67
C GLU A 52 -19.11 -2.09 13.55
N THR A 53 -19.31 -1.47 14.71
CA THR A 53 -18.33 -1.31 15.80
C THR A 53 -18.97 -1.66 17.13
N GLU A 54 -18.23 -2.30 18.03
CA GLU A 54 -18.69 -2.64 19.39
C GLU A 54 -18.95 -1.40 20.28
#